data_AF-A0A086KVK5-F1
#
_entry.id   AF-A0A086KVK5-F1
#
_cell.length_a   1.000
_cell.length_b   1.000
_cell.length_c   1.000
_cell.angle_alpha   90.00
_cell.angle_beta   90.00
_cell.angle_gamma   90.00
#
_symmetry.space_group_name_H-M   'P 1'
#
loop_
_entity.id
_entity.type
_entity.pdbx_description
1 polymer ?
#
loop_
_entity_poly.entity_id
_entity_poly.type
_entity_poly.pdbx_seq_one_letter_code
_entity_poly.pdbx_strand_id
1 'polypeptide(L)'
;MANKAVLALALLLCVASSALVQSTTVRHESALRAEAETGLQTFQHERSRDTTQSGATFEDVTDECLTLHNKFRTAGLDVSVPELVANDTARKVVLEIVKKRAEDNCSSQTHSEEARRAGLGENIFFANDASCGVGVQMWYNEVNLLKGKYPGTEWNRRGAIGHFTQMMWDSTTGLGCARTTSCPNWNQLFCVYKPAGNWIGVAPFSEAVWMSIMKRDGLSGAMSIAQVSTGALAIAVSAVFLVLVG
;
A
#
# COMPACT_ATOMS: atom_id res chain seq x y z
N MET A 1 83.60 32.20 -25.60
CA MET A 1 83.27 31.32 -24.45
C MET A 1 81.80 31.38 -24.00
N ALA A 2 80.95 32.28 -24.53
CA ALA A 2 79.56 32.43 -24.08
C ALA A 2 78.54 31.40 -24.64
N ASN A 3 78.88 30.66 -25.71
CA ASN A 3 77.89 29.83 -26.42
C ASN A 3 77.71 28.40 -25.86
N LYS A 4 78.64 27.92 -25.02
CA LYS A 4 78.54 26.57 -24.40
C LYS A 4 77.69 26.56 -23.13
N ALA A 5 77.63 27.67 -22.40
CA ALA A 5 76.88 27.77 -21.15
C ALA A 5 75.36 27.87 -21.38
N VAL A 6 74.93 28.56 -22.44
CA VAL A 6 73.50 28.73 -22.78
C VAL A 6 72.89 27.39 -23.23
N LEU A 7 73.64 26.58 -23.97
CA LEU A 7 73.17 25.28 -24.45
C LEU A 7 73.01 24.26 -23.31
N ALA A 8 73.92 24.27 -22.33
CA ALA A 8 73.84 23.40 -21.16
C ALA A 8 72.64 23.74 -20.27
N LEU A 9 72.34 25.03 -20.07
CA LEU A 9 71.21 25.49 -19.26
C LEU A 9 69.85 25.14 -19.92
N ALA A 10 69.75 25.28 -21.24
CA ALA A 10 68.56 24.89 -22.00
C ALA A 10 68.28 23.37 -21.94
N LEU A 11 69.33 22.54 -21.98
CA LEU A 11 69.19 21.09 -21.87
C LEU A 11 68.74 20.65 -20.46
N LEU A 12 69.30 21.28 -19.42
CA LEU A 12 68.92 21.05 -18.02
C LEU A 12 67.46 21.41 -17.73
N LEU A 13 66.99 22.54 -18.27
CA LEU A 13 65.57 22.95 -18.15
C LEU A 13 64.64 21.96 -18.86
N CYS A 14 65.03 21.48 -20.05
CA CYS A 14 64.23 20.52 -20.81
C CYS A 14 64.10 19.17 -20.09
N VAL A 15 65.20 18.66 -19.52
CA VAL A 15 65.21 17.41 -18.75
C VAL A 15 64.39 17.53 -17.46
N ALA A 16 64.45 18.67 -16.77
CA ALA A 16 63.64 18.92 -15.58
C ALA A 16 62.14 18.99 -15.90
N SER A 17 61.74 19.61 -17.02
CA SER A 17 60.36 19.64 -17.48
C SER A 17 59.84 18.26 -17.84
N SER A 18 60.63 17.44 -18.55
CA SER A 18 60.24 16.06 -18.89
C SER A 18 60.06 15.16 -17.66
N ALA A 19 60.94 15.29 -16.66
CA ALA A 19 60.84 14.53 -15.41
C ALA A 19 59.61 14.94 -14.58
N LEU A 20 59.27 16.22 -14.56
CA LEU A 20 58.08 16.72 -13.86
C LEU A 20 56.80 16.19 -14.51
N VAL A 21 56.72 16.19 -15.85
CA VAL A 21 55.59 15.63 -16.62
C VAL A 21 55.43 14.13 -16.32
N GLN A 22 56.51 13.34 -16.36
CA GLN A 22 56.47 11.91 -16.02
C GLN A 22 56.02 11.65 -14.58
N SER A 23 56.46 12.47 -13.62
CA SER A 23 56.03 12.33 -12.22
C SER A 23 54.53 12.62 -12.04
N THR A 24 54.01 13.62 -12.75
CA THR A 24 52.59 13.97 -12.69
C THR A 24 51.68 12.92 -13.32
N THR A 25 52.08 12.32 -14.46
CA THR A 25 51.30 11.27 -15.12
C THR A 25 51.22 10.01 -14.27
N VAL A 26 52.32 9.60 -13.64
CA VAL A 26 52.34 8.43 -12.74
C VAL A 26 51.44 8.64 -11.52
N ARG A 27 51.44 9.84 -10.94
CA ARG A 27 50.54 10.16 -9.81
C ARG A 27 49.06 10.13 -10.23
N HIS A 28 48.74 10.65 -11.41
CA HIS A 28 47.37 10.65 -11.93
C HIS A 28 46.87 9.24 -12.26
N GLU A 29 47.71 8.37 -12.84
CA GLU A 29 47.36 6.97 -13.08
C GLU A 29 47.17 6.18 -11.78
N SER A 30 47.98 6.45 -10.75
CA SER A 30 47.85 5.80 -9.45
C SER A 30 46.55 6.16 -8.72
N ALA A 31 46.13 7.43 -8.81
CA ALA A 31 44.86 7.88 -8.24
C ALA A 31 43.64 7.26 -8.96
N LEU A 32 43.66 7.23 -10.30
CA LEU A 32 42.59 6.61 -11.09
C LEU A 32 42.47 5.11 -10.83
N ARG A 33 43.59 4.41 -10.61
CA ARG A 33 43.58 2.99 -10.23
C ARG A 33 42.99 2.77 -8.83
N ALA A 34 43.34 3.61 -7.86
CA ALA A 34 42.79 3.53 -6.51
C ALA A 34 41.27 3.79 -6.48
N GLU A 35 40.78 4.76 -7.27
CA GLU A 35 39.34 5.03 -7.40
C GLU A 35 38.60 3.87 -8.10
N ALA A 36 39.20 3.27 -9.13
CA ALA A 36 38.62 2.12 -9.83
C ALA A 36 38.57 0.86 -8.94
N GLU A 37 39.61 0.61 -8.13
CA GLU A 37 39.64 -0.50 -7.17
C GLU A 37 38.60 -0.31 -6.06
N THR A 38 38.45 0.92 -5.55
CA THR A 38 37.43 1.25 -4.54
C THR A 38 36.01 1.08 -5.11
N GLY A 39 35.78 1.53 -6.35
CA GLY A 39 34.51 1.33 -7.05
C GLY A 39 34.16 -0.15 -7.26
N LEU A 40 35.14 -0.97 -7.66
CA LEU A 40 34.94 -2.41 -7.85
C LEU A 40 34.66 -3.14 -6.53
N GLN A 41 35.35 -2.77 -5.44
CA GLN A 41 35.09 -3.33 -4.12
C GLN A 41 33.70 -2.94 -3.59
N THR A 42 33.27 -1.71 -3.85
CA THR A 42 31.92 -1.23 -3.46
C THR A 42 30.83 -1.98 -4.24
N PHE A 43 31.00 -2.17 -5.55
CA PHE A 43 30.10 -2.97 -6.39
C PHE A 43 30.07 -4.45 -6.00
N GLN A 44 31.22 -5.04 -5.63
CA GLN A 44 31.28 -6.42 -5.17
C GLN A 44 30.61 -6.58 -3.79
N HIS A 45 30.71 -5.58 -2.91
CA HIS A 45 30.04 -5.61 -1.61
C HIS A 45 28.52 -5.42 -1.72
N GLU A 46 28.04 -4.60 -2.66
CA GLU A 46 26.61 -4.48 -2.96
C GLU A 46 26.05 -5.74 -3.63
N ARG A 47 26.81 -6.36 -4.55
CA ARG A 47 26.42 -7.62 -5.20
C ARG A 47 26.43 -8.82 -4.24
N SER A 48 27.27 -8.81 -3.20
CA SER A 48 27.26 -9.86 -2.17
C SER A 48 26.13 -9.71 -1.16
N ARG A 49 25.40 -8.59 -1.12
CA ARG A 49 24.16 -8.45 -0.33
C ARG A 49 22.93 -8.99 -1.06
N ASP A 50 23.05 -9.34 -2.33
CA ASP A 50 21.93 -9.69 -3.20
C ASP A 50 21.91 -11.19 -3.60
N THR A 51 22.48 -12.08 -2.79
CA THR A 51 22.42 -13.54 -3.09
C THR A 51 22.19 -14.43 -1.87
N THR A 52 21.64 -13.88 -0.77
CA THR A 52 21.17 -14.66 0.40
C THR A 52 20.07 -13.94 1.21
N GLN A 53 18.93 -13.62 0.59
CA GLN A 53 17.67 -13.43 1.34
C GLN A 53 16.62 -14.43 0.86
N SER A 54 16.76 -15.69 1.29
CA SER A 54 15.72 -16.71 1.19
C SER A 54 14.76 -16.65 2.38
N GLY A 55 14.34 -15.46 2.78
CA GLY A 55 13.52 -15.22 3.97
C GLY A 55 12.27 -14.41 3.67
N ALA A 56 11.32 -14.44 4.60
CA ALA A 56 10.15 -13.56 4.52
C ALA A 56 10.61 -12.09 4.49
N THR A 57 9.98 -11.30 3.62
CA THR A 57 10.18 -9.86 3.49
C THR A 57 8.88 -9.12 3.85
N PHE A 58 8.87 -7.80 3.77
CA PHE A 58 7.68 -7.00 4.04
C PHE A 58 7.71 -5.67 3.29
N GLU A 59 6.55 -5.05 3.12
CA GLU A 59 6.38 -3.78 2.41
C GLU A 59 5.25 -2.93 2.99
N ASP A 60 5.39 -1.60 2.87
CA ASP A 60 4.34 -0.62 3.16
C ASP A 60 3.33 -0.62 2.01
N VAL A 61 2.08 -0.92 2.30
CA VAL A 61 0.97 -0.92 1.31
C VAL A 61 -0.14 0.05 1.71
N THR A 62 0.19 1.05 2.54
CA THR A 62 -0.78 1.99 3.10
C THR A 62 -1.59 2.68 2.02
N ASP A 63 -0.97 3.22 0.98
CA ASP A 63 -1.67 4.02 -0.03
C ASP A 63 -2.65 3.18 -0.87
N GLU A 64 -2.28 1.95 -1.21
CA GLU A 64 -3.14 1.00 -1.93
C GLU A 64 -4.35 0.61 -1.06
N CYS A 65 -4.10 0.19 0.18
CA CYS A 65 -5.14 -0.18 1.12
C CYS A 65 -6.04 1.01 1.44
N LEU A 66 -5.49 2.21 1.63
CA LEU A 66 -6.23 3.44 1.92
C LEU A 66 -7.23 3.78 0.81
N THR A 67 -6.79 3.67 -0.45
CA THR A 67 -7.65 3.89 -1.61
C THR A 67 -8.86 2.96 -1.60
N LEU A 68 -8.64 1.67 -1.30
CA LEU A 68 -9.72 0.68 -1.23
C LEU A 68 -10.67 0.90 -0.03
N HIS A 69 -10.12 1.27 1.13
CA HIS A 69 -10.93 1.62 2.30
C HIS A 69 -11.83 2.82 1.99
N ASN A 70 -11.27 3.88 1.44
CA ASN A 70 -12.03 5.10 1.13
C ASN A 70 -13.07 4.84 0.04
N LYS A 71 -12.80 3.98 -0.94
CA LYS A 71 -13.83 3.51 -1.89
C LYS A 71 -15.04 2.92 -1.17
N PHE A 72 -14.86 2.07 -0.17
CA PHE A 72 -15.98 1.52 0.61
C PHE A 72 -16.65 2.56 1.50
N ARG A 73 -15.90 3.53 2.04
CA ARG A 73 -16.42 4.58 2.93
C ARG A 73 -17.20 5.68 2.21
N THR A 74 -16.95 5.91 0.92
CA THR A 74 -17.54 7.07 0.21
C THR A 74 -18.28 6.71 -1.08
N ALA A 75 -17.70 5.86 -1.94
CA ALA A 75 -18.20 5.69 -3.30
C ALA A 75 -19.60 5.06 -3.31
N GLY A 76 -20.52 5.71 -4.04
CA GLY A 76 -21.89 5.23 -4.25
C GLY A 76 -22.79 5.27 -3.03
N LEU A 77 -22.40 5.97 -1.95
CA LEU A 77 -23.23 6.17 -0.76
C LEU A 77 -23.92 7.54 -0.82
N ASP A 78 -25.23 7.57 -0.53
CA ASP A 78 -25.96 8.84 -0.38
C ASP A 78 -25.50 9.58 0.89
N VAL A 79 -25.16 8.82 1.95
CA VAL A 79 -24.53 9.30 3.17
C VAL A 79 -23.24 8.52 3.40
N SER A 80 -22.10 9.19 3.21
CA SER A 80 -20.77 8.61 3.35
C SER A 80 -20.28 8.56 4.80
N VAL A 81 -19.29 7.71 5.04
CA VAL A 81 -18.43 7.79 6.22
C VAL A 81 -17.21 8.65 5.86
N PRO A 82 -16.71 9.54 6.75
CA PRO A 82 -15.55 10.39 6.44
C PRO A 82 -14.34 9.59 5.93
N GLU A 83 -13.61 10.09 4.94
CA GLU A 83 -12.43 9.40 4.44
C GLU A 83 -11.34 9.24 5.52
N LEU A 84 -10.63 8.13 5.45
CA LEU A 84 -9.40 7.94 6.20
C LEU A 84 -8.26 8.69 5.49
N VAL A 85 -7.24 9.07 6.26
CA VAL A 85 -5.96 9.55 5.74
C VAL A 85 -4.82 8.62 6.18
N ALA A 86 -3.74 8.59 5.42
CA ALA A 86 -2.51 7.94 5.85
C ALA A 86 -2.04 8.59 7.17
N ASN A 87 -1.72 7.77 8.17
CA ASN A 87 -1.33 8.25 9.49
C ASN A 87 0.06 7.74 9.86
N ASP A 88 1.01 8.65 10.10
CA ASP A 88 2.42 8.29 10.34
C ASP A 88 2.62 7.42 11.59
N THR A 89 1.81 7.61 12.63
CA THR A 89 1.87 6.75 13.83
C THR A 89 1.40 5.33 13.50
N ALA A 90 0.27 5.21 12.81
CA ALA A 90 -0.25 3.92 12.37
C ALA A 90 0.72 3.21 11.41
N ARG A 91 1.27 3.92 10.43
CA ARG A 91 2.28 3.42 9.48
C ARG A 91 3.53 2.91 10.18
N LYS A 92 4.06 3.69 11.14
CA LYS A 92 5.23 3.27 11.92
C LYS A 92 4.96 1.98 12.70
N VAL A 93 3.81 1.89 13.38
CA VAL A 93 3.46 0.70 14.18
C VAL A 93 3.24 -0.51 13.29
N VAL A 94 2.54 -0.37 12.16
CA VAL A 94 2.29 -1.53 11.29
C VAL A 94 3.56 -2.06 10.61
N LEU A 95 4.52 -1.18 10.31
CA LEU A 95 5.85 -1.59 9.83
C LEU A 95 6.65 -2.34 10.90
N GLU A 96 6.53 -1.95 12.18
CA GLU A 96 7.10 -2.71 13.29
C GLU A 96 6.49 -4.11 13.39
N ILE A 97 5.16 -4.21 13.23
CA ILE A 97 4.44 -5.50 13.23
C ILE A 97 4.97 -6.40 12.12
N VAL A 98 4.92 -5.98 10.86
CA VAL A 98 5.28 -6.87 9.74
C VAL A 98 6.78 -7.19 9.71
N LYS A 99 7.64 -6.28 10.19
CA LYS A 99 9.06 -6.58 10.39
C LYS A 99 9.24 -7.76 11.35
N LYS A 100 8.59 -7.70 12.51
CA LYS A 100 8.65 -8.79 13.51
C LYS A 100 8.03 -10.08 12.98
N ARG A 101 6.92 -9.99 12.24
CA ARG A 101 6.31 -11.17 11.57
C ARG A 101 7.28 -11.79 10.57
N ALA A 102 7.96 -10.99 9.75
CA ALA A 102 8.92 -11.48 8.77
C ALA A 102 10.16 -12.13 9.43
N GLU A 103 10.70 -11.52 10.50
CA GLU A 103 11.84 -12.06 11.28
C GLU A 103 11.55 -13.45 11.87
N ASP A 104 10.28 -13.73 12.21
CA ASP A 104 9.82 -15.02 12.72
C ASP A 104 9.14 -15.89 11.64
N ASN A 105 9.49 -15.69 10.37
CA ASN A 105 8.97 -16.46 9.23
C ASN A 105 7.43 -16.57 9.20
N CYS A 106 6.74 -15.55 9.67
CA CYS A 106 5.29 -15.44 9.68
C CYS A 106 4.63 -16.60 10.46
N SER A 107 5.30 -17.12 11.49
CA SER A 107 4.86 -18.31 12.25
C SER A 107 3.55 -18.09 13.01
N SER A 108 3.29 -16.86 13.43
CA SER A 108 2.17 -16.51 14.28
C SER A 108 1.06 -15.79 13.50
N GLN A 109 -0.18 -16.23 13.72
CA GLN A 109 -1.40 -15.76 13.05
C GLN A 109 -2.36 -15.16 14.08
N THR A 110 -1.90 -14.13 14.77
CA THR A 110 -2.65 -13.47 15.85
C THR A 110 -2.70 -11.98 15.61
N HIS A 111 -3.56 -11.30 16.37
CA HIS A 111 -3.42 -9.86 16.54
C HIS A 111 -2.06 -9.49 17.12
N SER A 112 -1.59 -8.28 16.83
CA SER A 112 -0.30 -7.78 17.31
C SER A 112 -0.39 -7.19 18.71
N GLU A 113 0.71 -7.29 19.45
CA GLU A 113 0.85 -6.63 20.75
C GLU A 113 1.22 -5.14 20.59
N GLU A 114 1.85 -4.81 19.47
CA GLU A 114 2.31 -3.49 19.08
C GLU A 114 1.12 -2.54 18.85
N ALA A 115 0.12 -2.95 18.05
CA ALA A 115 -1.10 -2.17 17.85
C ALA A 115 -1.87 -1.99 19.16
N ARG A 116 -2.01 -3.07 19.95
CA ARG A 116 -2.68 -3.05 21.24
C ARG A 116 -2.03 -2.08 22.21
N ARG A 117 -0.69 -2.10 22.33
CA ARG A 117 0.08 -1.18 23.19
C ARG A 117 -0.04 0.27 22.73
N ALA A 118 -0.14 0.50 21.42
CA ALA A 118 -0.31 1.83 20.84
C ALA A 118 -1.76 2.36 20.91
N GLY A 119 -2.72 1.56 21.39
CA GLY A 119 -4.14 1.93 21.43
C GLY A 119 -4.74 2.09 20.04
N LEU A 120 -4.27 1.30 19.07
CA LEU A 120 -4.75 1.30 17.69
C LEU A 120 -5.71 0.12 17.46
N GLY A 121 -6.70 0.32 16.59
CA GLY A 121 -7.50 -0.79 16.07
C GLY A 121 -6.65 -1.61 15.08
N GLU A 122 -7.04 -2.85 14.80
CA GLU A 122 -6.28 -3.72 13.90
C GLU A 122 -7.20 -4.67 13.13
N ASN A 123 -6.98 -4.77 11.82
CA ASN A 123 -7.46 -5.86 10.99
C ASN A 123 -6.27 -6.68 10.49
N ILE A 124 -6.46 -8.00 10.43
CA ILE A 124 -5.45 -8.96 9.99
C ILE A 124 -6.03 -9.86 8.89
N PHE A 125 -5.20 -10.23 7.92
CA PHE A 125 -5.56 -11.15 6.85
C PHE A 125 -4.37 -12.04 6.50
N PHE A 126 -4.63 -13.34 6.36
CA PHE A 126 -3.60 -14.35 6.10
C PHE A 126 -3.96 -15.14 4.84
N ALA A 127 -3.09 -15.09 3.84
CA ALA A 127 -3.27 -15.80 2.57
C ALA A 127 -1.95 -15.92 1.81
N ASN A 128 -1.92 -16.76 0.77
CA ASN A 128 -0.82 -16.74 -0.20
C ASN A 128 -0.76 -15.37 -0.91
N ASP A 129 -1.92 -14.88 -1.37
CA ASP A 129 -2.09 -13.52 -1.89
C ASP A 129 -2.67 -12.62 -0.78
N ALA A 130 -1.77 -11.93 -0.06
CA ALA A 130 -2.11 -10.94 0.95
C ALA A 130 -2.15 -9.51 0.38
N SER A 131 -2.61 -9.33 -0.86
CA SER A 131 -2.85 -8.00 -1.45
C SER A 131 -3.94 -7.22 -0.73
N CYS A 132 -3.86 -5.89 -0.78
CA CYS A 132 -4.91 -5.02 -0.27
C CYS A 132 -6.24 -5.31 -0.97
N GLY A 133 -6.22 -5.58 -2.29
CA GLY A 133 -7.40 -5.95 -3.06
C GLY A 133 -8.17 -7.13 -2.45
N VAL A 134 -7.48 -8.22 -2.10
CA VAL A 134 -8.12 -9.40 -1.52
C VAL A 134 -8.48 -9.18 -0.05
N GLY A 135 -7.55 -8.70 0.77
CA GLY A 135 -7.75 -8.56 2.21
C GLY A 135 -8.82 -7.54 2.58
N VAL A 136 -8.78 -6.34 1.97
CA VAL A 136 -9.77 -5.28 2.23
C VAL A 136 -11.16 -5.70 1.77
N GLN A 137 -11.26 -6.38 0.63
CA GLN A 137 -12.54 -6.93 0.16
C GLN A 137 -13.08 -8.01 1.10
N MET A 138 -12.22 -8.91 1.62
CA MET A 138 -12.63 -9.96 2.56
C MET A 138 -13.19 -9.35 3.85
N TRP A 139 -12.46 -8.39 4.43
CA TRP A 139 -12.91 -7.66 5.62
C TRP A 139 -14.25 -6.95 5.37
N TYR A 140 -14.40 -6.27 4.23
CA TYR A 140 -15.65 -5.61 3.89
C TYR A 140 -16.83 -6.61 3.75
N ASN A 141 -16.57 -7.79 3.18
CA ASN A 141 -17.58 -8.81 2.90
C ASN A 141 -18.26 -9.36 4.16
N GLU A 142 -17.73 -9.12 5.35
CA GLU A 142 -18.42 -9.42 6.62
C GLU A 142 -19.77 -8.69 6.74
N VAL A 143 -19.99 -7.61 5.97
CA VAL A 143 -21.31 -6.97 5.83
C VAL A 143 -22.41 -7.97 5.48
N ASN A 144 -22.10 -9.03 4.74
CA ASN A 144 -23.05 -10.07 4.35
C ASN A 144 -23.47 -10.97 5.53
N LEU A 145 -22.73 -10.96 6.64
CA LEU A 145 -23.08 -11.70 7.85
C LEU A 145 -24.18 -11.00 8.65
N LEU A 146 -24.38 -9.70 8.42
CA LEU A 146 -25.44 -8.92 9.05
C LEU A 146 -26.85 -9.30 8.57
N LYS A 147 -26.97 -9.98 7.41
CA LYS A 147 -28.25 -10.42 6.83
C LYS A 147 -29.29 -9.28 6.76
N GLY A 148 -28.82 -8.12 6.31
CA GLY A 148 -29.64 -6.91 6.15
C GLY A 148 -30.01 -6.19 7.45
N LYS A 149 -29.47 -6.61 8.60
CA LYS A 149 -29.71 -5.95 9.89
C LYS A 149 -28.61 -4.95 10.19
N TYR A 150 -28.97 -3.75 10.64
CA TYR A 150 -28.00 -2.77 11.11
C TYR A 150 -27.16 -3.34 12.27
N PRO A 151 -25.82 -3.18 12.25
CA PRO A 151 -24.95 -3.65 13.34
C PRO A 151 -25.36 -3.07 14.70
N GLY A 152 -25.62 -1.75 14.76
CA GLY A 152 -25.96 -1.04 15.98
C GLY A 152 -24.89 -1.16 17.08
N THR A 153 -25.28 -0.90 18.32
CA THR A 153 -24.40 -0.96 19.50
C THR A 153 -24.02 -2.39 19.91
N GLU A 154 -24.78 -3.39 19.46
CA GLU A 154 -24.60 -4.82 19.75
C GLU A 154 -23.92 -5.56 18.59
N TRP A 155 -23.13 -4.85 17.78
CA TRP A 155 -22.47 -5.40 16.59
C TRP A 155 -21.63 -6.64 16.92
N ASN A 156 -20.98 -6.66 18.08
CA ASN A 156 -20.14 -7.76 18.57
C ASN A 156 -20.91 -9.05 18.88
N ARG A 157 -22.25 -9.03 18.90
CA ARG A 157 -23.09 -10.23 19.08
C ARG A 157 -23.57 -10.86 17.77
N ARG A 158 -23.21 -10.26 16.63
CA ARG A 158 -23.77 -10.61 15.30
C ARG A 158 -22.81 -11.44 14.43
N GLY A 159 -21.82 -12.09 15.06
CA GLY A 159 -20.79 -12.89 14.39
C GLY A 159 -19.47 -12.14 14.24
N ALA A 160 -18.55 -12.72 13.46
CA ALA A 160 -17.26 -12.11 13.13
C ALA A 160 -17.44 -11.00 12.08
N ILE A 161 -17.91 -9.82 12.54
CA ILE A 161 -18.07 -8.63 11.70
C ILE A 161 -17.11 -7.48 12.07
N GLY A 162 -16.14 -7.79 12.94
CA GLY A 162 -15.24 -6.80 13.52
C GLY A 162 -14.35 -6.11 12.51
N HIS A 163 -13.99 -6.79 11.40
CA HIS A 163 -13.16 -6.19 10.38
C HIS A 163 -13.96 -5.16 9.57
N PHE A 164 -15.19 -5.51 9.16
CA PHE A 164 -16.10 -4.57 8.49
C PHE A 164 -16.43 -3.37 9.38
N THR A 165 -16.78 -3.59 10.64
CA THR A 165 -17.12 -2.47 11.53
C THR A 165 -15.95 -1.54 11.77
N GLN A 166 -14.72 -2.07 11.89
CA GLN A 166 -13.53 -1.22 12.02
C GLN A 166 -13.24 -0.42 10.74
N MET A 167 -13.38 -1.02 9.56
CA MET A 167 -13.20 -0.31 8.28
C MET A 167 -14.17 0.87 8.14
N MET A 168 -15.40 0.69 8.59
CA MET A 168 -16.49 1.66 8.44
C MET A 168 -16.67 2.54 9.68
N TRP A 169 -15.78 2.46 10.68
CA TRP A 169 -15.91 3.20 11.93
C TRP A 169 -15.80 4.70 11.70
N ASP A 170 -16.78 5.47 12.18
CA ASP A 170 -16.97 6.89 11.84
C ASP A 170 -15.90 7.83 12.39
N SER A 171 -15.47 7.54 13.61
CA SER A 171 -14.51 8.33 14.41
C SER A 171 -13.07 7.89 14.19
N THR A 172 -12.85 6.80 13.46
CA THR A 172 -11.53 6.43 12.94
C THR A 172 -11.20 7.33 11.77
N THR A 173 -10.03 7.97 11.80
CA THR A 173 -9.61 9.00 10.84
C THR A 173 -8.29 8.67 10.14
N GLY A 174 -7.45 7.83 10.75
CA GLY A 174 -6.12 7.49 10.28
C GLY A 174 -5.94 5.99 10.03
N LEU A 175 -5.16 5.65 9.00
CA LEU A 175 -4.83 4.28 8.61
C LEU A 175 -3.32 4.13 8.38
N GLY A 176 -2.78 2.96 8.71
CA GLY A 176 -1.49 2.47 8.22
C GLY A 176 -1.61 1.00 7.90
N CYS A 177 -1.07 0.55 6.76
CA CYS A 177 -1.09 -0.85 6.37
C CYS A 177 0.27 -1.33 5.87
N ALA A 178 0.62 -2.56 6.21
CA ALA A 178 1.79 -3.22 5.69
C ALA A 178 1.51 -4.71 5.54
N ARG A 179 2.26 -5.38 4.67
CA ARG A 179 2.17 -6.83 4.51
C ARG A 179 3.53 -7.49 4.55
N THR A 180 3.56 -8.75 4.98
CA THR A 180 4.68 -9.64 4.74
C THR A 180 4.56 -10.27 3.35
N THR A 181 5.71 -10.67 2.79
CA THR A 181 5.84 -11.36 1.50
C THR A 181 6.84 -12.51 1.65
N SER A 182 6.77 -13.51 0.78
CA SER A 182 7.70 -14.66 0.80
C SER A 182 7.71 -15.44 2.12
N CYS A 183 6.61 -15.43 2.88
CA CYS A 183 6.46 -16.27 4.06
C CYS A 183 6.42 -17.76 3.65
N PRO A 184 6.98 -18.69 4.45
CA PRO A 184 6.93 -20.12 4.15
C PRO A 184 5.52 -20.72 4.04
N ASN A 185 4.56 -20.17 4.78
CA ASN A 185 3.16 -20.60 4.76
C ASN A 185 2.28 -19.53 4.10
N TRP A 186 1.75 -18.59 4.89
CA TRP A 186 0.89 -17.52 4.43
C TRP A 186 1.54 -16.17 4.64
N ASN A 187 1.43 -15.32 3.62
CA ASN A 187 1.68 -13.89 3.74
C ASN A 187 0.60 -13.26 4.61
N GLN A 188 0.93 -12.15 5.24
CA GLN A 188 0.10 -11.54 6.27
C GLN A 188 -0.07 -10.05 5.98
N LEU A 189 -1.31 -9.60 5.81
CA LEU A 189 -1.66 -8.18 5.69
C LEU A 189 -2.18 -7.67 7.03
N PHE A 190 -1.61 -6.56 7.49
CA PHE A 190 -2.06 -5.83 8.67
C PHE A 190 -2.49 -4.43 8.26
N CYS A 191 -3.62 -3.97 8.78
CA CYS A 191 -4.02 -2.56 8.75
C CYS A 191 -4.36 -2.13 10.17
N VAL A 192 -3.77 -1.03 10.63
CA VAL A 192 -4.01 -0.47 11.97
C VAL A 192 -4.67 0.91 11.87
N TYR A 193 -5.59 1.17 12.80
CA TYR A 193 -6.57 2.25 12.73
C TYR A 193 -6.43 3.22 13.90
N LYS A 194 -6.48 4.53 13.61
CA LYS A 194 -6.36 5.60 14.62
C LYS A 194 -7.50 6.62 14.51
N PRO A 195 -8.16 6.98 15.61
CA PRO A 195 -8.34 6.19 16.83
C PRO A 195 -8.89 4.79 16.54
N ALA A 196 -8.68 3.87 17.49
CA ALA A 196 -9.29 2.54 17.43
C ALA A 196 -10.83 2.63 17.40
N GLY A 197 -11.45 1.82 16.55
CA GLY A 197 -12.89 1.62 16.52
C GLY A 197 -13.31 0.45 17.40
N ASN A 198 -14.44 -0.17 17.06
CA ASN A 198 -14.94 -1.38 17.71
C ASN A 198 -15.10 -1.26 19.23
N TRP A 199 -15.56 -0.09 19.70
CA TRP A 199 -15.95 0.06 21.10
C TRP A 199 -17.28 -0.65 21.35
N ILE A 200 -17.31 -1.51 22.38
CA ILE A 200 -18.52 -2.23 22.78
C ILE A 200 -19.57 -1.21 23.27
N GLY A 201 -20.81 -1.38 22.81
CA GLY A 201 -21.90 -0.46 23.15
C GLY A 201 -21.93 0.81 22.30
N VAL A 202 -21.03 0.96 21.33
CA VAL A 202 -21.00 2.07 20.37
C VAL A 202 -21.29 1.52 18.98
N ALA A 203 -22.12 2.23 18.22
CA ALA A 203 -22.40 1.85 16.84
C ALA A 203 -21.25 2.31 15.92
N PRO A 204 -20.88 1.53 14.89
CA PRO A 204 -19.73 1.87 14.04
C PRO A 204 -19.95 3.12 13.17
N PHE A 205 -21.18 3.35 12.74
CA PHE A 205 -21.61 4.46 11.89
C PHE A 205 -23.13 4.61 12.01
N SER A 206 -23.72 5.71 11.54
CA SER A 206 -25.16 5.98 11.68
C SER A 206 -26.07 5.05 10.87
N GLU A 207 -27.35 4.95 11.23
CA GLU A 207 -28.35 4.22 10.42
C GLU A 207 -28.51 4.80 9.01
N ALA A 208 -28.30 6.10 8.81
CA ALA A 208 -28.36 6.70 7.47
C ALA A 208 -27.23 6.19 6.55
N VAL A 209 -26.02 6.01 7.10
CA VAL A 209 -24.91 5.34 6.42
C VAL A 209 -25.30 3.88 6.12
N TRP A 210 -25.89 3.17 7.08
CA TRP A 210 -26.34 1.79 6.87
C TRP A 210 -27.31 1.66 5.69
N MET A 211 -28.32 2.53 5.62
CA MET A 211 -29.29 2.52 4.52
C MET A 211 -28.62 2.80 3.17
N SER A 212 -27.62 3.68 3.15
CA SER A 212 -26.82 3.95 1.96
C SER A 212 -26.02 2.72 1.50
N ILE A 213 -25.40 1.99 2.44
CA ILE A 213 -24.68 0.74 2.16
C ILE A 213 -25.63 -0.32 1.62
N MET A 214 -26.79 -0.50 2.27
CA MET A 214 -27.81 -1.48 1.86
C MET A 214 -28.29 -1.24 0.42
N LYS A 215 -28.51 0.03 0.07
CA LYS A 215 -28.89 0.45 -1.29
C LYS A 215 -27.77 0.20 -2.29
N ARG A 216 -26.53 0.64 -2.00
CA ARG A 216 -25.38 0.49 -2.89
C ARG A 216 -25.06 -0.97 -3.18
N ASP A 217 -25.10 -1.81 -2.15
CA ASP A 217 -24.65 -3.20 -2.22
C ASP A 217 -25.79 -4.18 -2.56
N GLY A 218 -27.03 -3.68 -2.73
CA GLY A 218 -28.19 -4.51 -3.05
C GLY A 218 -28.57 -5.50 -1.95
N LEU A 219 -28.29 -5.17 -0.70
CA LEU A 219 -28.48 -6.07 0.45
C LEU A 219 -29.91 -6.05 1.02
N SER A 220 -30.75 -5.12 0.57
CA SER A 220 -32.17 -5.06 0.95
C SER A 220 -32.95 -6.18 0.23
N GLY A 221 -33.36 -7.21 0.96
CA GLY A 221 -34.20 -8.30 0.48
C GLY A 221 -35.64 -7.92 0.06
N ALA A 222 -35.90 -6.70 -0.40
CA ALA A 222 -37.19 -6.27 -0.95
C ALA A 222 -36.99 -5.27 -2.10
N MET A 223 -37.53 -5.63 -3.27
CA MET A 223 -37.54 -4.89 -4.54
C MET A 223 -36.18 -4.66 -5.22
N SER A 224 -35.72 -5.70 -5.92
CA SER A 224 -35.18 -5.50 -7.26
C SER A 224 -36.31 -4.90 -8.12
N ILE A 225 -36.39 -3.58 -8.18
CA ILE A 225 -36.90 -2.95 -9.40
C ILE A 225 -35.69 -2.91 -10.30
N ALA A 226 -35.60 -3.89 -11.20
CA ALA A 226 -34.67 -3.83 -12.30
C ALA A 226 -34.81 -2.44 -12.94
N GLN A 227 -33.75 -1.62 -12.89
CA GLN A 227 -33.66 -0.45 -13.74
C GLN A 227 -33.68 -0.95 -15.18
N VAL A 228 -34.85 -0.91 -15.82
CA VAL A 228 -34.94 -1.02 -17.28
C VAL A 228 -34.39 0.29 -17.84
N SER A 229 -33.06 0.33 -17.96
CA SER A 229 -32.39 1.23 -18.89
C SER A 229 -32.50 0.61 -20.28
N THR A 230 -33.43 1.08 -21.09
CA THR A 230 -33.22 1.15 -22.55
C THR A 230 -33.97 2.34 -23.12
N GLY A 231 -33.32 3.50 -23.12
CA GLY A 231 -33.41 4.37 -24.26
C GLY A 231 -32.83 3.62 -25.46
N ALA A 232 -33.67 2.88 -26.19
CA ALA A 232 -33.38 2.30 -27.50
C ALA A 232 -34.67 1.68 -28.08
N LEU A 233 -35.60 2.52 -28.54
CA LEU A 233 -36.58 2.19 -29.60
C LEU A 233 -37.19 3.49 -30.13
N ALA A 234 -36.33 4.39 -30.57
CA ALA A 234 -36.66 5.29 -31.67
C ALA A 234 -36.25 4.57 -32.95
N ILE A 235 -37.25 4.15 -33.75
CA ILE A 235 -37.28 4.03 -35.22
C ILE A 235 -38.39 3.02 -35.60
N ALA A 236 -39.20 3.44 -36.59
CA ALA A 236 -40.20 2.68 -37.36
C ALA A 236 -41.57 2.48 -36.65
N VAL A 237 -42.73 2.93 -37.15
CA VAL A 237 -43.14 3.27 -38.52
C VAL A 237 -44.27 4.33 -38.46
N SER A 238 -44.08 5.45 -39.15
CA SER A 238 -45.19 6.25 -39.68
C SER A 238 -45.87 5.45 -40.79
N ALA A 239 -47.06 4.89 -40.55
CA ALA A 239 -48.01 4.48 -41.60
C ALA A 239 -49.30 3.85 -41.02
N VAL A 240 -50.13 4.61 -40.30
CA VAL A 240 -51.57 4.28 -40.16
C VAL A 240 -52.39 5.58 -40.14
N PHE A 241 -52.29 6.35 -41.21
CA PHE A 241 -53.21 7.46 -41.52
C PHE A 241 -53.18 7.66 -43.04
N LEU A 242 -53.82 6.75 -43.81
CA LEU A 242 -54.34 6.94 -45.19
C LEU A 242 -54.58 5.61 -45.91
N VAL A 243 -55.60 4.84 -45.50
CA VAL A 243 -56.51 4.05 -46.37
C VAL A 243 -57.65 3.63 -45.41
N LEU A 244 -58.94 3.95 -45.54
CA LEU A 244 -59.81 4.08 -46.71
C LEU A 244 -60.95 5.06 -46.38
N VAL A 245 -61.03 6.16 -47.14
CA VAL A 245 -62.31 6.60 -47.69
C VAL A 245 -62.57 5.66 -48.86
N GLY A 246 -63.66 4.90 -48.76
CA GLY A 246 -64.15 3.93 -49.74
C GLY A 246 -65.40 3.30 -49.16
#